data_AF-A0A7Y0BDX2-F1
#
_entry.id   AF-A0A7Y0BDX2-F1
#
_cell.length_a   1.000
_cell.length_b   1.000
_cell.length_c   1.000
_cell.angle_alpha   90.00
_cell.angle_beta   90.00
_cell.angle_gamma   90.00
#
_symmetry.space_group_name_H-M   'P 1'
#
loop_
_entity.id
_entity.type
_entity.pdbx_description
1 polymer ?
#
loop_
_entity_poly.entity_id
_entity_poly.type
_entity_poly.pdbx_seq_one_letter_code
_entity_poly.pdbx_strand_id
1 'polypeptide(L)'
;MPRTTADLDPLFSAASATTFTEGHLARLASGALAAVRVPQFLSPESCRTAMDAVDRLPTAAYDPRRVPTPIVRFGPALNDYRTDGGLDASRYWADADAARAAWHRCGMRPDPITVSLARLGSAWGAAVTPATIGGRPVFGGTLREINSGALIHYDDINREFPNGLFDQQIVAQLAFNVWVSAPLTGGETTVWRHRWEPADEQHREAYGYKPCTVEHSQSVSLTPELGDALLFNPTNYHAVGPVSGGRRIAFAFFLALTTTGQLIAWS
;
A
#
# COMPACT_ATOMS: atom_id res chain seq x y z
N MET A 1 -19.67 -12.33 -22.54
CA MET A 1 -19.42 -13.79 -22.57
C MET A 1 -18.41 -14.13 -21.48
N PRO A 2 -18.57 -15.22 -20.72
CA PRO A 2 -17.57 -15.60 -19.72
C PRO A 2 -16.27 -15.98 -20.45
N ARG A 3 -15.15 -15.34 -20.10
CA ARG A 3 -13.81 -15.65 -20.64
C ARG A 3 -13.49 -17.11 -20.33
N THR A 4 -13.07 -17.85 -21.35
CA THR A 4 -12.53 -19.20 -21.13
C THR A 4 -11.14 -19.08 -20.48
N THR A 5 -10.68 -20.12 -19.79
CA THR A 5 -9.33 -20.15 -19.18
C THR A 5 -8.20 -19.94 -20.19
N ALA A 6 -8.47 -20.05 -21.50
CA ALA A 6 -7.56 -19.73 -22.59
C ALA A 6 -7.36 -18.22 -22.84
N ASP A 7 -8.21 -17.34 -22.29
CA ASP A 7 -8.18 -15.88 -22.51
C ASP A 7 -7.52 -15.09 -21.36
N LEU A 8 -6.95 -15.77 -20.37
CA LEU A 8 -6.30 -15.16 -19.20
C LEU A 8 -4.79 -15.02 -19.44
N ASP A 9 -4.23 -13.90 -19.00
CA ASP A 9 -2.78 -13.70 -19.02
C ASP A 9 -2.13 -14.62 -17.96
N PRO A 10 -1.34 -15.62 -18.35
CA PRO A 10 -0.75 -16.58 -17.41
C PRO A 10 0.28 -15.93 -16.48
N LEU A 11 0.80 -14.75 -16.83
CA LEU A 11 1.78 -14.04 -16.00
C LEU A 11 1.08 -13.28 -14.87
N PHE A 12 -0.12 -12.73 -15.11
CA PHE A 12 -0.89 -12.00 -14.10
C PHE A 12 -1.48 -12.92 -13.02
N SER A 13 -0.62 -13.31 -12.10
CA SER A 13 -0.88 -14.29 -11.04
C SER A 13 -0.41 -13.76 -9.68
N ALA A 14 -0.84 -14.42 -8.60
CA ALA A 14 -0.18 -14.30 -7.30
C ALA A 14 0.97 -15.29 -7.20
N ALA A 15 2.09 -14.85 -6.66
CA ALA A 15 3.15 -15.73 -6.18
C ALA A 15 3.13 -15.81 -4.65
N SER A 16 3.46 -16.98 -4.12
CA SER A 16 3.81 -17.16 -2.70
C SER A 16 5.28 -17.57 -2.62
N ALA A 17 6.04 -16.93 -1.73
CA ALA A 17 7.47 -17.18 -1.58
C ALA A 17 7.89 -17.09 -0.11
N THR A 18 9.03 -17.68 0.24
CA THR A 18 9.62 -17.58 1.59
C THR A 18 10.29 -16.23 1.84
N THR A 19 10.68 -15.52 0.77
CA THR A 19 11.23 -14.17 0.83
C THR A 19 10.92 -13.40 -0.46
N PHE A 20 10.98 -12.08 -0.39
CA PHE A 20 11.04 -11.25 -1.59
C PHE A 20 12.39 -11.42 -2.30
N THR A 21 12.40 -11.21 -3.61
CA THR A 21 13.59 -11.28 -4.48
C THR A 21 13.54 -10.13 -5.47
N GLU A 22 14.69 -9.75 -6.04
CA GLU A 22 14.76 -8.76 -7.12
C GLU A 22 13.78 -9.08 -8.26
N GLY A 23 13.72 -10.35 -8.68
CA GLY A 23 12.81 -10.81 -9.74
C GLY A 23 11.33 -10.62 -9.39
N HIS A 24 10.94 -10.75 -8.11
CA HIS A 24 9.59 -10.41 -7.66
C HIS A 24 9.29 -8.93 -7.86
N LEU A 25 10.17 -8.05 -7.38
CA LEU A 25 10.00 -6.60 -7.48
C LEU A 25 9.96 -6.14 -8.95
N ALA A 26 10.88 -6.65 -9.78
CA ALA A 26 10.94 -6.34 -11.21
C ALA A 26 9.67 -6.76 -11.97
N ARG A 27 9.14 -7.96 -11.70
CA ARG A 27 7.91 -8.45 -12.34
C ARG A 27 6.65 -7.71 -11.88
N LEU A 28 6.60 -7.27 -10.63
CA LEU A 28 5.51 -6.41 -10.15
C LEU A 28 5.60 -5.01 -10.79
N ALA A 29 6.80 -4.44 -10.86
CA ALA A 29 7.04 -3.12 -11.46
C ALA A 29 6.67 -3.09 -12.94
N SER A 30 7.00 -4.14 -13.70
CA SER A 30 6.63 -4.26 -15.11
C SER A 30 5.14 -4.60 -15.35
N GLY A 31 4.38 -4.93 -14.29
CA GLY A 31 2.98 -5.35 -14.41
C GLY A 31 2.80 -6.78 -14.93
N ALA A 32 3.89 -7.57 -14.99
CA ALA A 32 3.87 -8.97 -15.37
C ALA A 32 3.35 -9.87 -14.24
N LEU A 33 3.47 -9.47 -12.98
CA LEU A 33 2.95 -10.20 -11.82
C LEU A 33 1.92 -9.34 -11.08
N ALA A 34 0.84 -9.95 -10.58
CA ALA A 34 -0.21 -9.20 -9.89
C ALA A 34 0.19 -8.88 -8.45
N ALA A 35 0.69 -9.89 -7.74
CA ALA A 35 1.00 -9.80 -6.32
C ALA A 35 2.01 -10.87 -5.86
N VAL A 36 2.72 -10.60 -4.76
CA VAL A 36 3.63 -11.52 -4.09
C VAL A 36 3.33 -11.51 -2.60
N ARG A 37 2.96 -12.67 -2.06
CA ARG A 37 2.80 -12.91 -0.62
C ARG A 37 4.07 -13.57 -0.07
N VAL A 38 4.54 -13.08 1.07
CA VAL A 38 5.54 -13.78 1.90
C VAL A 38 4.89 -14.14 3.23
N PRO A 39 4.54 -15.41 3.45
CA PRO A 39 3.94 -15.86 4.69
C PRO A 39 4.89 -15.68 5.87
N GLN A 40 4.34 -15.37 7.05
CA GLN A 40 5.12 -15.26 8.31
C GLN A 40 6.34 -14.34 8.17
N PHE A 41 6.22 -13.28 7.37
CA PHE A 41 7.25 -12.28 7.19
C PHE A 41 7.65 -11.66 8.53
N LEU A 42 6.67 -11.29 9.37
CA LEU A 42 6.91 -11.00 10.78
C LEU A 42 6.62 -12.24 11.62
N SER A 43 7.43 -12.45 12.66
CA SER A 43 7.15 -13.49 13.64
C SER A 43 5.88 -13.13 14.43
N PRO A 44 5.13 -14.13 14.94
CA PRO A 44 3.99 -13.86 15.82
C PRO A 44 4.35 -13.00 17.04
N GLU A 45 5.58 -13.12 17.54
CA GLU A 45 6.10 -12.26 18.62
C GLU A 45 6.23 -10.80 18.17
N SER A 46 6.83 -10.56 17.00
CA SER A 46 6.94 -9.21 16.44
C SER A 46 5.56 -8.58 16.21
N CYS A 47 4.58 -9.36 15.75
CA CYS A 47 3.20 -8.91 15.58
C CYS A 47 2.57 -8.52 16.92
N ARG A 48 2.75 -9.33 17.98
CA ARG A 48 2.26 -9.00 19.33
C ARG A 48 2.88 -7.71 19.85
N THR A 49 4.20 -7.57 19.78
CA THR A 49 4.90 -6.35 20.22
C THR A 49 4.45 -5.12 19.44
N ALA A 50 4.21 -5.26 18.14
CA ALA A 50 3.66 -4.18 17.33
C ALA A 50 2.25 -3.81 17.80
N MET A 51 1.36 -4.80 17.98
CA MET A 51 0.00 -4.60 18.47
C MET A 51 -0.05 -3.92 19.85
N ASP A 52 0.80 -4.33 20.79
CA ASP A 52 0.92 -3.70 22.12
C ASP A 52 1.33 -2.22 22.04
N ALA A 53 1.93 -1.79 20.92
CA ALA A 53 2.33 -0.41 20.68
C ALA A 53 1.32 0.40 19.86
N VAL A 54 0.43 -0.25 19.10
CA VAL A 54 -0.55 0.43 18.24
C VAL A 54 -1.45 1.35 19.04
N ASP A 55 -1.90 0.94 20.23
CA ASP A 55 -2.81 1.74 21.06
C ASP A 55 -2.15 3.02 21.62
N ARG A 56 -0.81 3.14 21.55
CA ARG A 56 -0.07 4.36 21.90
C ARG A 56 0.07 5.34 20.73
N LEU A 57 -0.32 4.94 19.52
CA LEU A 57 -0.30 5.81 18.34
C LEU A 57 -1.58 6.66 18.29
N PRO A 58 -1.49 7.96 17.96
CA PRO A 58 -2.67 8.80 17.72
C PRO A 58 -3.33 8.39 16.39
N THR A 59 -4.18 7.36 16.45
CA THR A 59 -4.95 6.91 15.29
C THR A 59 -6.21 7.75 15.11
N ALA A 60 -6.63 7.91 13.86
CA ALA A 60 -7.85 8.62 13.50
C ALA A 60 -8.51 7.95 12.29
N ALA A 61 -9.84 8.05 12.21
CA ALA A 61 -10.55 7.72 10.97
C ALA A 61 -10.27 8.76 9.89
N TYR A 62 -10.30 8.37 8.62
CA TYR A 62 -10.36 9.34 7.52
C TYR A 62 -11.62 10.21 7.61
N ASP A 63 -11.57 11.40 7.01
CA ASP A 63 -12.75 12.27 6.85
C ASP A 63 -13.86 11.50 6.10
N PRO A 64 -15.02 11.23 6.73
CA PRO A 64 -16.10 10.45 6.12
C PRO A 64 -16.63 11.06 4.82
N ARG A 65 -16.46 12.37 4.61
CA ARG A 65 -16.85 13.04 3.35
C ARG A 65 -15.99 12.63 2.17
N ARG A 66 -14.74 12.23 2.43
CA ARG A 66 -13.81 11.74 1.41
C ARG A 66 -13.78 10.21 1.35
N VAL A 67 -13.76 9.56 2.51
CA VAL A 67 -13.69 8.10 2.65
C VAL A 67 -14.92 7.64 3.44
N PRO A 68 -16.06 7.34 2.79
CA PRO A 68 -17.30 6.99 3.48
C PRO A 68 -17.22 5.63 4.19
N THR A 69 -16.29 4.76 3.77
CA THR A 69 -16.00 3.50 4.45
C THR A 69 -15.07 3.76 5.64
N PRO A 70 -15.43 3.37 6.88
CA PRO A 70 -14.58 3.60 8.04
C PRO A 70 -13.23 2.88 7.90
N ILE A 71 -12.16 3.67 7.75
CA ILE A 71 -10.77 3.21 7.77
C ILE A 71 -10.04 4.03 8.82
N VAL A 72 -9.47 3.35 9.81
CA VAL A 72 -8.63 3.98 10.84
C VAL A 72 -7.19 3.98 10.33
N ARG A 73 -6.48 5.08 10.55
CA ARG A 73 -5.09 5.22 10.16
C ARG A 73 -4.24 5.91 11.21
N PHE A 74 -2.94 5.73 11.07
CA PHE A 74 -1.93 6.60 11.66
C PHE A 74 -0.91 7.02 10.59
N GLY A 75 -0.41 8.25 10.72
CA GLY A 75 0.60 8.83 9.83
C GLY A 75 -0.02 9.56 8.63
N PRO A 76 0.65 10.61 8.13
CA PRO A 76 0.19 11.33 6.95
C PRO A 76 0.31 10.46 5.70
N ALA A 77 -0.74 10.47 4.87
CA ALA A 77 -0.71 9.96 3.51
C ALA A 77 -0.66 11.15 2.54
N LEU A 78 0.29 11.19 1.61
CA LEU A 78 0.51 12.36 0.74
C LEU A 78 -0.74 12.88 0.02
N ASN A 79 -1.62 11.99 -0.44
CA ASN A 79 -2.87 12.35 -1.12
C ASN A 79 -3.84 13.16 -0.22
N ASP A 80 -3.71 13.08 1.11
CA ASP A 80 -4.50 13.89 2.06
C ASP A 80 -4.12 15.38 2.05
N TYR A 81 -2.95 15.68 1.47
CA TYR A 81 -2.35 17.00 1.40
C TYR A 81 -2.33 17.53 -0.04
N ARG A 82 -3.00 16.86 -0.97
CA ARG A 82 -3.13 17.32 -2.36
C ARG A 82 -4.07 18.52 -2.45
N THR A 83 -3.64 19.52 -3.22
CA THR A 83 -4.38 20.72 -3.57
C THR A 83 -4.30 20.94 -5.09
N ASP A 84 -5.07 21.89 -5.63
CA ASP A 84 -5.03 22.23 -7.07
C ASP A 84 -3.64 22.68 -7.54
N GLY A 85 -2.79 23.18 -6.63
CA GLY A 85 -1.43 23.64 -6.91
C GLY A 85 -0.32 22.65 -6.54
N GLY A 86 -0.65 21.42 -6.14
CA GLY A 86 0.32 20.42 -5.68
C GLY A 86 0.18 20.10 -4.19
N LEU A 87 1.30 19.90 -3.50
CA LEU A 87 1.29 19.51 -2.07
C LEU A 87 1.10 20.74 -1.17
N ASP A 88 0.15 20.67 -0.24
CA ASP A 88 0.08 21.54 0.94
C ASP A 88 1.24 21.21 1.90
N ALA A 89 2.42 21.71 1.54
CA ALA A 89 3.68 21.34 2.17
C ALA A 89 3.74 21.76 3.65
N SER A 90 3.19 22.91 4.01
CA SER A 90 3.26 23.41 5.39
C SER A 90 2.50 22.49 6.34
N ARG A 91 1.27 22.10 5.97
CA ARG A 91 0.45 21.16 6.75
C ARG A 91 1.06 19.76 6.74
N TYR A 92 1.53 19.29 5.58
CA TYR A 92 2.17 17.98 5.45
C TYR A 92 3.38 17.84 6.37
N TRP A 93 4.29 18.81 6.35
CA TRP A 93 5.53 18.71 7.13
C TRP A 93 5.28 18.77 8.63
N ALA A 94 4.35 19.61 9.08
CA ALA A 94 3.95 19.67 10.49
C ALA A 94 3.41 18.32 10.98
N ASP A 95 2.48 17.72 10.21
CA ASP A 95 1.88 16.43 10.55
C ASP A 95 2.89 15.27 10.45
N ALA A 96 3.80 15.31 9.47
CA ALA A 96 4.87 14.32 9.31
C ALA A 96 5.83 14.35 10.50
N ASP A 97 6.22 15.52 11.00
CA ASP A 97 7.10 15.62 12.16
C ASP A 97 6.38 15.17 13.44
N ALA A 98 5.12 15.54 13.62
CA ALA A 98 4.30 15.07 14.73
C ALA A 98 4.15 13.53 14.71
N ALA A 99 3.92 12.95 13.54
CA ALA A 99 3.82 11.50 13.35
C ALA A 99 5.15 10.80 13.64
N ARG A 100 6.29 11.30 13.15
CA ARG A 100 7.62 10.74 13.48
C ARG A 100 7.85 10.74 14.99
N ALA A 101 7.52 11.84 15.67
CA ALA A 101 7.69 11.94 17.11
C ALA A 101 6.77 10.96 17.86
N ALA A 102 5.51 10.79 17.42
CA ALA A 102 4.59 9.81 17.98
C ALA A 102 5.07 8.36 17.75
N TRP A 103 5.55 8.04 16.56
CA TRP A 103 6.12 6.73 16.23
C TRP A 103 7.36 6.40 17.06
N HIS A 104 8.23 7.39 17.28
CA HIS A 104 9.37 7.21 18.17
C HIS A 104 8.93 6.94 19.61
N ARG A 105 7.97 7.74 20.12
CA ARG A 105 7.46 7.61 21.50
C ARG A 105 6.67 6.33 21.76
N CYS A 106 6.01 5.75 20.74
CA CYS A 106 5.25 4.51 20.95
C CYS A 106 6.15 3.31 21.28
N GLY A 107 7.46 3.42 21.00
CA GLY A 107 8.47 2.45 21.44
C GLY A 107 8.40 1.10 20.72
N MET A 108 7.80 1.05 19.53
CA MET A 108 7.63 -0.19 18.77
C MET A 108 9.00 -0.75 18.33
N ARG A 109 9.42 -1.87 18.93
CA ARG A 109 10.73 -2.50 18.67
C ARG A 109 10.58 -4.04 18.66
N PRO A 110 10.93 -4.72 17.56
CA PRO A 110 11.35 -4.16 16.28
C PRO A 110 10.22 -3.35 15.61
N ASP A 111 10.59 -2.33 14.85
CA ASP A 111 9.64 -1.54 14.04
C ASP A 111 9.31 -2.32 12.75
N PRO A 112 8.04 -2.70 12.52
CA PRO A 112 7.61 -3.40 11.31
C PRO A 112 8.02 -2.71 10.01
N ILE A 113 7.98 -1.38 9.95
CA ILE A 113 8.36 -0.62 8.75
C ILE A 113 9.86 -0.73 8.53
N THR A 114 10.67 -0.46 9.56
CA THR A 114 12.14 -0.58 9.47
C THR A 114 12.58 -2.00 9.08
N VAL A 115 11.99 -3.04 9.68
CA VAL A 115 12.27 -4.44 9.31
C VAL A 115 11.90 -4.73 7.86
N SER A 116 10.77 -4.22 7.41
CA SER A 116 10.28 -4.42 6.04
C SER A 116 11.20 -3.76 5.01
N LEU A 117 11.57 -2.50 5.24
CA LEU A 117 12.49 -1.75 4.36
C LEU A 117 13.86 -2.43 4.27
N ALA A 118 14.41 -2.91 5.39
CA ALA A 118 15.69 -3.61 5.40
C ALA A 118 15.65 -4.91 4.57
N ARG A 119 14.60 -5.73 4.73
CA ARG A 119 14.44 -6.98 3.98
C ARG A 119 14.19 -6.76 2.49
N LEU A 120 13.41 -5.74 2.14
CA LEU A 120 13.21 -5.34 0.74
C LEU A 120 14.52 -4.83 0.13
N GLY A 121 15.31 -4.06 0.89
CA GLY A 121 16.61 -3.60 0.45
C GLY A 121 17.58 -4.75 0.19
N SER A 122 17.63 -5.74 1.10
CA SER A 122 18.40 -6.97 0.87
C SER A 122 17.92 -7.76 -0.34
N ALA A 123 16.60 -7.84 -0.57
CA ALA A 123 16.03 -8.52 -1.74
C ALA A 123 16.37 -7.82 -3.06
N TRP A 124 16.49 -6.48 -3.04
CA TRP A 124 16.86 -5.67 -4.21
C TRP A 124 18.36 -5.57 -4.42
N GLY A 125 19.17 -5.80 -3.39
CA GLY A 125 20.62 -5.62 -3.42
C GLY A 125 21.10 -4.19 -3.12
N ALA A 126 20.20 -3.29 -2.71
CA ALA A 126 20.54 -1.94 -2.28
C ALA A 126 19.53 -1.42 -1.24
N ALA A 127 19.95 -0.51 -0.37
CA ALA A 127 19.08 0.06 0.66
C ALA A 127 17.87 0.79 0.05
N VAL A 128 16.70 0.58 0.65
CA VAL A 128 15.52 1.41 0.36
C VAL A 128 15.67 2.73 1.10
N THR A 129 15.53 3.85 0.40
CA THR A 129 15.65 5.19 0.97
C THR A 129 14.29 5.89 1.02
N PRO A 130 14.05 6.88 1.89
CA PRO A 130 12.85 7.68 1.80
C PRO A 130 12.83 8.48 0.49
N ALA A 131 11.66 8.62 -0.13
CA ALA A 131 11.50 9.65 -1.17
C ALA A 131 11.74 11.04 -0.55
N THR A 132 12.20 12.01 -1.35
CA THR A 132 12.49 13.37 -0.86
C THR A 132 11.75 14.43 -1.66
N ILE A 133 11.44 15.55 -0.99
CA ILE A 133 10.91 16.77 -1.62
C ILE A 133 11.83 17.91 -1.18
N GLY A 134 12.56 18.52 -2.12
CA GLY A 134 13.51 19.58 -1.81
C GLY A 134 14.64 19.10 -0.88
N GLY A 135 15.08 17.85 -1.05
CA GLY A 135 16.10 17.20 -0.22
C GLY A 135 15.62 16.73 1.15
N ARG A 136 14.36 17.01 1.54
CA ARG A 136 13.81 16.58 2.82
C ARG A 136 13.08 15.23 2.67
N PRO A 137 13.39 14.21 3.50
CA PRO A 137 12.72 12.91 3.42
C PRO A 137 11.25 13.04 3.82
N VAL A 138 10.38 12.45 3.00
CA VAL A 138 8.95 12.34 3.29
C VAL A 138 8.69 11.33 4.40
N PHE A 139 7.48 11.30 4.94
CA PHE A 139 7.07 10.27 5.89
C PHE A 139 6.92 8.93 5.17
N GLY A 140 7.47 7.86 5.75
CA GLY A 140 7.51 6.53 5.15
C GLY A 140 7.03 5.48 6.14
N GLY A 141 5.73 5.22 6.15
CA GLY A 141 5.13 4.15 6.93
C GLY A 141 3.83 4.56 7.62
N THR A 142 2.71 3.98 7.20
CA THR A 142 1.39 4.19 7.82
C THR A 142 0.93 2.92 8.52
N LEU A 143 0.04 3.07 9.49
CA LEU A 143 -0.79 1.98 9.98
C LEU A 143 -2.19 2.17 9.39
N ARG A 144 -2.81 1.09 8.91
CA ARG A 144 -4.20 1.07 8.44
C ARG A 144 -4.96 -0.07 9.09
N GLU A 145 -6.13 0.25 9.61
CA GLU A 145 -7.13 -0.72 10.04
C GLU A 145 -8.35 -0.61 9.12
N ILE A 146 -8.57 -1.67 8.34
CA ILE A 146 -9.58 -1.72 7.27
C ILE A 146 -10.53 -2.88 7.57
N ASN A 147 -11.56 -2.63 8.37
CA ASN A 147 -12.53 -3.66 8.75
C ASN A 147 -13.75 -3.68 7.83
N SER A 148 -14.22 -2.51 7.38
CA SER A 148 -15.41 -2.40 6.50
C SER A 148 -15.08 -2.53 5.01
N GLY A 149 -13.85 -2.94 4.67
CA GLY A 149 -13.34 -2.97 3.31
C GLY A 149 -12.82 -1.61 2.82
N ALA A 150 -12.37 -1.58 1.58
CA ALA A 150 -11.99 -0.39 0.84
C ALA A 150 -12.61 -0.46 -0.56
N LEU A 151 -13.08 0.67 -1.07
CA LEU A 151 -13.67 0.75 -2.42
C LEU A 151 -12.65 0.35 -3.47
N ILE A 152 -13.11 0.05 -4.69
CA ILE A 152 -12.22 -0.16 -5.83
C ILE A 152 -11.52 1.17 -6.14
N HIS A 153 -10.20 1.18 -6.03
CA HIS A 153 -9.38 2.37 -6.26
C HIS A 153 -8.03 1.96 -6.86
N TYR A 154 -7.25 2.96 -7.25
CA TYR A 154 -5.85 2.80 -7.63
C TYR A 154 -5.06 3.87 -6.91
N ASP A 155 -3.77 3.63 -6.69
CA ASP A 155 -2.82 4.62 -6.21
C ASP A 155 -1.74 4.80 -7.28
N ASP A 156 -1.59 6.02 -7.78
CA ASP A 156 -0.58 6.37 -8.76
C ASP A 156 -0.10 7.80 -8.50
N ILE A 157 1.08 7.91 -7.89
CA ILE A 157 1.65 9.20 -7.50
C ILE A 157 1.88 10.12 -8.70
N ASN A 158 2.15 9.57 -9.89
CA ASN A 158 2.35 10.35 -11.11
C ASN A 158 1.01 10.92 -11.62
N ARG A 159 -0.13 10.27 -11.34
CA ARG A 159 -1.45 10.84 -11.63
C ARG A 159 -1.92 11.81 -10.57
N GLU A 160 -1.59 11.54 -9.31
CA GLU A 160 -1.89 12.45 -8.21
C GLU A 160 -1.11 13.77 -8.34
N PHE A 161 0.14 13.70 -8.79
CA PHE A 161 1.05 14.84 -8.98
C PHE A 161 1.67 14.81 -10.40
N PRO A 162 0.93 15.23 -11.44
CA PRO A 162 1.35 15.10 -12.84
C PRO A 162 2.59 15.93 -13.22
N ASN A 163 2.91 16.96 -12.43
CA ASN A 163 4.11 17.78 -12.61
C ASN A 163 5.32 17.25 -11.81
N GLY A 164 5.19 16.05 -11.22
CA GLY A 164 6.15 15.49 -10.29
C GLY A 164 5.99 16.04 -8.87
N LEU A 165 6.37 15.22 -7.89
CA LEU A 165 6.37 15.59 -6.47
C LEU A 165 7.75 15.43 -5.83
N PHE A 166 8.39 14.28 -6.09
CA PHE A 166 9.67 13.94 -5.47
C PHE A 166 10.85 14.44 -6.28
N ASP A 167 12.00 14.56 -5.61
CA ASP A 167 13.29 14.83 -6.26
C ASP A 167 13.71 13.64 -7.15
N GLN A 168 13.19 12.43 -6.87
CA GLN A 168 13.41 11.22 -7.65
C GLN A 168 12.33 11.02 -8.73
N GLN A 169 12.76 10.65 -9.93
CA GLN A 169 11.86 10.27 -11.02
C GLN A 169 11.43 8.80 -10.88
N ILE A 170 10.12 8.55 -10.78
CA ILE A 170 9.53 7.23 -10.54
C ILE A 170 9.17 6.54 -11.86
N VAL A 171 9.61 5.28 -12.00
CA VAL A 171 9.26 4.41 -13.14
C VAL A 171 8.07 3.52 -12.82
N ALA A 172 8.01 2.98 -11.60
CA ALA A 172 6.95 2.10 -11.17
C ALA A 172 6.68 2.28 -9.67
N GLN A 173 5.41 2.24 -9.29
CA GLN A 173 4.95 2.24 -7.90
C GLN A 173 4.48 0.84 -7.51
N LEU A 174 4.77 0.46 -6.27
CA LEU A 174 4.35 -0.76 -5.59
C LEU A 174 3.76 -0.39 -4.23
N ALA A 175 2.84 -1.21 -3.73
CA ALA A 175 2.27 -1.09 -2.40
C ALA A 175 2.72 -2.28 -1.56
N PHE A 176 3.28 -1.98 -0.39
CA PHE A 176 3.66 -2.95 0.61
C PHE A 176 2.67 -2.92 1.78
N ASN A 177 2.24 -4.10 2.22
CA ASN A 177 1.46 -4.27 3.45
C ASN A 177 2.03 -5.42 4.26
N VAL A 178 2.09 -5.28 5.58
CA VAL A 178 2.41 -6.37 6.50
C VAL A 178 1.42 -6.39 7.66
N TRP A 179 0.77 -7.53 7.88
CA TRP A 179 -0.33 -7.65 8.84
C TRP A 179 0.17 -8.04 10.22
N VAL A 180 -0.21 -7.25 11.22
CA VAL A 180 0.01 -7.55 12.65
C VAL A 180 -1.26 -7.98 13.37
N SER A 181 -2.40 -7.85 12.69
CA SER A 181 -3.68 -8.45 13.06
C SER A 181 -4.42 -8.82 11.77
N ALA A 182 -4.95 -10.05 11.73
CA ALA A 182 -5.69 -10.58 10.59
C ALA A 182 -7.10 -11.00 11.05
N PRO A 183 -8.12 -10.84 10.18
CA PRO A 183 -9.48 -11.25 10.50
C PRO A 183 -9.65 -12.77 10.45
N LEU A 184 -10.77 -13.28 10.99
CA LEU A 184 -11.13 -14.70 10.88
C LEU A 184 -11.58 -15.06 9.47
N THR A 185 -12.41 -14.20 8.86
CA THR A 185 -12.85 -14.35 7.46
C THR A 185 -12.93 -12.98 6.76
N GLY A 186 -12.82 -12.99 5.43
CA GLY A 186 -12.85 -11.78 4.61
C GLY A 186 -11.51 -11.01 4.65
N GLY A 187 -11.56 -9.74 4.26
CA GLY A 187 -10.38 -8.86 4.26
C GLY A 187 -9.39 -9.12 3.13
N GLU A 188 -9.80 -9.85 2.09
CA GLU A 188 -8.99 -10.13 0.93
C GLU A 188 -8.56 -8.85 0.24
N THR A 189 -7.30 -8.78 -0.16
CA THR A 189 -6.83 -7.76 -1.10
C THR A 189 -7.00 -8.32 -2.51
N THR A 190 -7.86 -7.69 -3.30
CA THR A 190 -8.07 -8.07 -4.71
C THR A 190 -7.40 -7.05 -5.61
N VAL A 191 -6.65 -7.52 -6.60
CA VAL A 191 -6.00 -6.70 -7.64
C VAL A 191 -6.54 -7.16 -9.00
N TRP A 192 -7.09 -6.23 -9.77
CA TRP A 192 -7.59 -6.48 -11.12
C TRP A 192 -6.55 -6.10 -12.15
N ARG A 193 -6.48 -6.81 -13.28
CA ARG A 193 -5.64 -6.46 -14.42
C ARG A 193 -6.28 -5.33 -15.22
N HIS A 194 -6.49 -4.21 -14.57
CA HIS A 194 -7.07 -3.00 -15.13
C HIS A 194 -6.41 -1.81 -14.46
N ARG A 195 -5.77 -0.95 -15.25
CA ARG A 195 -5.25 0.33 -14.77
C ARG A 195 -6.25 1.40 -15.16
N TRP A 196 -6.25 2.51 -14.43
CA TRP A 196 -7.12 3.63 -14.75
C TRP A 196 -6.98 4.07 -16.21
N GLU A 197 -8.12 4.26 -16.85
CA GLU A 197 -8.27 4.92 -18.15
C GLU A 197 -9.24 6.10 -18.02
N PRO A 198 -9.13 7.16 -18.84
CA PRO A 198 -10.02 8.32 -18.74
C PRO A 198 -11.52 7.99 -18.81
N ALA A 199 -11.89 6.92 -19.53
CA ALA A 199 -13.28 6.47 -19.63
C ALA A 199 -13.83 5.91 -18.31
N ASP A 200 -12.98 5.50 -17.37
CA ASP A 200 -13.41 4.97 -16.07
C ASP A 200 -14.01 6.04 -15.16
N GLU A 201 -13.72 7.32 -15.40
CA GLU A 201 -14.26 8.43 -14.58
C GLU A 201 -15.80 8.48 -14.59
N GLN A 202 -16.44 7.96 -15.63
CA GLN A 202 -17.91 7.84 -15.66
C GLN A 202 -18.46 6.89 -14.57
N HIS A 203 -17.61 6.01 -14.03
CA HIS A 203 -17.92 5.04 -12.98
C HIS A 203 -17.44 5.48 -11.59
N ARG A 204 -16.93 6.71 -11.44
CA ARG A 204 -16.43 7.24 -10.17
C ARG A 204 -17.53 7.20 -9.09
N GLU A 205 -17.15 6.77 -7.89
CA GLU A 205 -18.02 6.75 -6.71
C GLU A 205 -17.20 7.07 -5.46
N ALA A 206 -17.45 8.26 -4.87
CA ALA A 206 -16.63 8.82 -3.79
C ALA A 206 -15.13 8.80 -4.15
N TYR A 207 -14.27 8.28 -3.26
CA TYR A 207 -12.84 8.16 -3.57
C TYR A 207 -12.52 7.03 -4.54
N GLY A 208 -13.43 6.08 -4.77
CA GLY A 208 -13.22 4.89 -5.59
C GLY A 208 -14.10 4.85 -6.84
N TYR A 209 -14.40 3.63 -7.27
CA TYR A 209 -15.08 3.30 -8.52
C TYR A 209 -16.11 2.19 -8.32
N LYS A 210 -17.16 2.20 -9.14
CA LYS A 210 -18.20 1.16 -9.12
C LYS A 210 -17.66 -0.19 -9.62
N PRO A 211 -18.25 -1.33 -9.19
CA PRO A 211 -17.83 -2.67 -9.62
C PRO A 211 -17.78 -2.90 -11.14
N CYS A 212 -18.65 -2.23 -11.92
CA CYS A 212 -18.66 -2.33 -13.38
C CYS A 212 -17.34 -1.90 -14.04
N THR A 213 -16.52 -1.09 -13.35
CA THR A 213 -15.19 -0.67 -13.82
C THR A 213 -14.24 -1.85 -14.04
N VAL A 214 -14.41 -2.94 -13.28
CA VAL A 214 -13.47 -4.08 -13.30
C VAL A 214 -14.15 -5.42 -13.60
N GLU A 215 -15.45 -5.43 -13.92
CA GLU A 215 -16.28 -6.63 -14.04
C GLU A 215 -15.75 -7.66 -15.06
N HIS A 216 -15.04 -7.20 -16.09
CA HIS A 216 -14.49 -8.06 -17.15
C HIS A 216 -12.97 -8.27 -17.05
N SER A 217 -12.37 -7.79 -15.96
CA SER A 217 -10.93 -7.84 -15.74
C SER A 217 -10.54 -9.13 -15.03
N GLN A 218 -9.43 -9.74 -15.46
CA GLN A 218 -8.78 -10.80 -14.70
C GLN A 218 -8.40 -10.26 -13.32
N SER A 219 -8.53 -11.06 -12.26
CA SER A 219 -8.20 -10.63 -10.90
C SER A 219 -7.47 -11.69 -10.11
N VAL A 220 -6.76 -11.25 -9.08
CA VAL A 220 -6.11 -12.08 -8.08
C VAL A 220 -6.53 -11.57 -6.71
N SER A 221 -6.95 -12.47 -5.83
CA SER A 221 -7.37 -12.16 -4.46
C SER A 221 -6.49 -12.91 -3.46
N LEU A 222 -6.06 -12.20 -2.42
CA LEU A 222 -5.18 -12.73 -1.37
C LEU A 222 -5.74 -12.39 0.01
N THR A 223 -6.09 -13.42 0.77
CA THR A 223 -6.47 -13.30 2.19
C THR A 223 -5.21 -13.17 3.05
N PRO A 224 -5.08 -12.10 3.85
CA PRO A 224 -3.92 -11.95 4.73
C PRO A 224 -4.03 -12.85 5.97
N GLU A 225 -2.91 -13.48 6.34
CA GLU A 225 -2.75 -14.11 7.66
C GLU A 225 -1.83 -13.29 8.56
N LEU A 226 -1.81 -13.63 9.86
CA LEU A 226 -0.98 -12.95 10.84
C LEU A 226 0.51 -13.05 10.46
N GLY A 227 1.17 -11.90 10.35
CA GLY A 227 2.59 -11.79 10.04
C GLY A 227 2.91 -11.82 8.56
N ASP A 228 1.95 -12.03 7.67
CA ASP A 228 2.20 -12.01 6.23
C ASP A 228 2.61 -10.63 5.74
N ALA A 229 3.44 -10.61 4.70
CA ALA A 229 3.68 -9.44 3.88
C ALA A 229 3.13 -9.64 2.46
N LEU A 230 2.64 -8.55 1.86
CA LEU A 230 2.14 -8.48 0.49
C LEU A 230 2.79 -7.32 -0.24
N LEU A 231 3.32 -7.60 -1.42
CA LEU A 231 3.64 -6.60 -2.44
C LEU A 231 2.70 -6.76 -3.62
N PHE A 232 2.19 -5.65 -4.15
CA PHE A 232 1.45 -5.61 -5.41
C PHE A 232 1.66 -4.28 -6.12
N ASN A 233 1.22 -4.17 -7.36
CA ASN A 233 1.26 -2.92 -8.12
C ASN A 233 -0.08 -2.16 -7.96
N PRO A 234 -0.13 -1.06 -7.19
CA PRO A 234 -1.38 -0.36 -6.86
C PRO A 234 -1.87 0.58 -7.97
N THR A 235 -1.11 0.73 -9.07
CA THR A 235 -1.59 1.43 -10.28
C THR A 235 -2.68 0.64 -11.01
N ASN A 236 -2.75 -0.67 -10.73
CA ASN A 236 -3.92 -1.47 -11.03
C ASN A 236 -5.02 -1.20 -10.02
N TYR A 237 -6.27 -1.25 -10.48
CA TYR A 237 -7.41 -1.24 -9.58
C TYR A 237 -7.30 -2.35 -8.55
N HIS A 238 -7.61 -2.00 -7.32
CA HIS A 238 -7.58 -2.90 -6.19
C HIS A 238 -8.58 -2.47 -5.10
N ALA A 239 -8.92 -3.41 -4.24
CA ALA A 239 -9.89 -3.21 -3.17
C ALA A 239 -9.59 -4.16 -2.00
N VAL A 240 -10.21 -3.86 -0.86
CA VAL A 240 -10.19 -4.75 0.30
C VAL A 240 -11.61 -5.19 0.61
N GLY A 241 -11.84 -6.49 0.72
CA GLY A 241 -13.12 -7.04 1.15
C GLY A 241 -13.45 -6.68 2.60
N PRO A 242 -14.73 -6.60 2.99
CA PRO A 242 -15.11 -6.44 4.39
C PRO A 242 -14.64 -7.66 5.21
N VAL A 243 -14.43 -7.47 6.50
CA VAL A 243 -13.99 -8.52 7.42
C VAL A 243 -15.13 -8.98 8.32
N SER A 244 -15.07 -10.23 8.76
CA SER A 244 -15.94 -10.76 9.81
C SER A 244 -15.09 -11.45 10.88
N GLY A 245 -15.19 -10.95 12.12
CA GLY A 245 -14.42 -11.42 13.27
C GLY A 245 -12.97 -10.95 13.26
N GLY A 246 -12.53 -10.34 14.38
CA GLY A 246 -11.18 -9.80 14.51
C GLY A 246 -11.00 -8.41 13.88
N ARG A 247 -9.75 -7.92 13.87
CA ARG A 247 -9.35 -6.64 13.27
C ARG A 247 -8.36 -6.91 12.15
N ARG A 248 -8.44 -6.16 11.05
CA ARG A 248 -7.46 -6.23 9.95
C ARG A 248 -6.55 -5.02 10.02
N ILE A 249 -5.39 -5.19 10.64
CA ILE A 249 -4.43 -4.12 10.92
C ILE A 249 -3.11 -4.42 10.22
N ALA A 250 -2.68 -3.50 9.37
CA ALA A 250 -1.44 -3.61 8.64
C ALA A 250 -0.59 -2.34 8.78
N PHE A 251 0.71 -2.55 8.79
CA PHE A 251 1.68 -1.51 8.45
C PHE A 251 1.88 -1.48 6.96
N ALA A 252 1.92 -0.29 6.37
CA ALA A 252 1.98 -0.14 4.93
C ALA A 252 2.85 1.04 4.52
N PHE A 253 3.38 0.96 3.30
CA PHE A 253 4.04 2.07 2.60
C PHE A 253 3.98 1.80 1.10
N PHE A 254 4.15 2.86 0.32
CA PHE A 254 4.45 2.75 -1.08
C PHE A 254 5.95 2.65 -1.29
N LEU A 255 6.34 1.88 -2.30
CA LEU A 255 7.69 1.67 -2.77
C LEU A 255 7.73 2.07 -4.24
N ALA A 256 8.78 2.73 -4.71
CA ALA A 256 8.99 2.95 -6.13
C ALA A 256 10.38 2.55 -6.59
N LEU A 257 10.42 2.04 -7.82
CA LEU A 257 11.64 1.94 -8.60
C LEU A 257 11.85 3.26 -9.35
N THR A 258 13.02 3.88 -9.16
CA THR A 258 13.39 5.12 -9.83
C THR A 258 14.08 4.86 -11.17
N THR A 259 14.24 5.89 -11.99
CA THR A 259 15.01 5.83 -13.26
C THR A 259 16.50 5.52 -13.05
N THR A 260 17.02 5.71 -11.83
CA THR A 260 18.40 5.39 -11.44
C THR A 260 18.55 3.96 -10.90
N GLY A 261 17.47 3.16 -10.86
CA GLY A 261 17.46 1.81 -10.30
C GLY A 261 17.40 1.76 -8.77
N GLN A 262 17.14 2.89 -8.11
CA GLN A 262 16.99 2.96 -6.65
C GLN A 262 15.58 2.59 -6.23
N LEU A 263 15.46 2.06 -5.01
CA LEU A 263 14.18 1.92 -4.33
C LEU A 263 13.97 3.07 -3.36
N ILE A 264 12.84 3.75 -3.50
CA ILE A 264 12.39 4.80 -2.58
C ILE A 264 11.06 4.44 -1.92
N ALA A 265 10.80 4.94 -0.71
CA ALA A 265 9.56 4.67 0.02
C ALA A 265 8.88 5.94 0.58
N TRP A 266 7.55 5.91 0.66
CA TRP A 266 6.70 6.95 1.27
C TRP A 266 5.36 6.36 1.74
N SER A 267 4.51 7.17 2.37
CA SER A 267 3.11 6.81 2.66
C SER A 267 2.13 7.92 2.36
#